data_AF-A0AAV7JG84-F1
#
_entry.id   AF-A0AAV7JG84-F1
#
_cell.length_a   1.000
_cell.length_b   1.000
_cell.length_c   1.000
_cell.angle_alpha   90.00
_cell.angle_beta   90.00
_cell.angle_gamma   90.00
#
_symmetry.space_group_name_H-M   'P 1'
#
loop_
_entity.id
_entity.type
_entity.pdbx_description
1 polymer ?
#
loop_
_entity_poly.entity_id
_entity_poly.type
_entity_poly.pdbx_seq_one_letter_code
_entity_poly.pdbx_strand_id
1 'polypeptide(L)'
;MRRRFQGGYRGSGPPFLKELNQTWTKYRITALRYDIEDEYNSWYEEVIHFASKVGVNITSPRGPGPRSSLQIYRANAPSTCPKEYYLRNLAMPFADYLLAEFNSRFNTEDRKGIEILALLPGAITLGVVDLESVLIGLMFWGPDLPFSSLLRSEMKEWQRYWSSKEPNQLSVNLSECLSHADEDIFPNILTLLKLDAPF
;
A
#
# COMPACT_ATOMS: atom_id res chain seq x y z
N MET A 1 33.63 -18.80 -9.34
CA MET A 1 32.32 -19.48 -9.50
C MET A 1 31.23 -18.49 -9.08
N ARG A 2 30.74 -17.66 -10.01
CA ARG A 2 29.69 -16.65 -9.78
C ARG A 2 28.56 -16.93 -10.77
N ARG A 3 27.36 -17.29 -10.31
CA ARG A 3 26.19 -17.42 -11.19
C ARG A 3 25.44 -16.10 -11.23
N ARG A 4 25.38 -15.48 -12.41
CA ARG A 4 24.43 -14.42 -12.75
C ARG A 4 23.04 -15.04 -12.81
N PHE A 5 22.10 -14.52 -12.04
CA PHE A 5 20.68 -14.72 -12.32
C PHE A 5 20.27 -13.73 -13.42
N GLN A 6 20.05 -14.26 -14.63
CA GLN A 6 19.20 -13.63 -15.63
C GLN A 6 17.84 -14.32 -15.55
N GLY A 7 16.79 -13.55 -15.24
CA GLY A 7 15.40 -13.99 -15.32
C GLY A 7 14.60 -12.92 -16.05
N GLY A 8 14.24 -13.19 -17.30
CA GLY A 8 13.44 -12.30 -18.13
C GLY A 8 11.97 -12.29 -17.70
N TYR A 9 11.40 -11.11 -17.58
CA TYR A 9 9.96 -10.91 -17.47
C TYR A 9 9.35 -10.95 -18.89
N ARG A 10 8.58 -12.00 -19.19
CA ARG A 10 7.53 -11.99 -20.23
C ARG A 10 6.18 -12.05 -19.51
N GLY A 11 5.29 -11.16 -19.90
CA GLY A 11 4.01 -10.94 -19.24
C GLY A 11 2.98 -12.03 -19.47
N SER A 12 2.09 -12.12 -18.48
CA SER A 12 0.67 -12.48 -18.61
C SER A 12 -0.06 -11.81 -17.44
N GLY A 13 -1.06 -10.99 -17.76
CA GLY A 13 -1.77 -10.14 -16.79
C GLY A 13 -2.68 -10.93 -15.81
N PRO A 14 -2.97 -10.40 -14.61
CA PRO A 14 -3.31 -11.24 -13.45
C PRO A 14 -4.65 -10.88 -12.79
N PRO A 15 -5.30 -11.86 -12.12
CA PRO A 15 -6.40 -11.60 -11.20
C PRO A 15 -5.93 -11.30 -9.76
N PHE A 16 -4.74 -10.72 -9.61
CA PHE A 16 -3.99 -10.69 -8.32
C PHE A 16 -3.23 -9.37 -8.09
N LEU A 17 -3.38 -8.38 -8.98
CA LEU A 17 -2.53 -7.17 -8.98
C LEU A 17 -2.88 -6.11 -7.92
N LYS A 18 -4.02 -6.19 -7.24
CA LYS A 18 -4.35 -5.23 -6.17
C LYS A 18 -3.82 -5.65 -4.80
N GLU A 19 -3.80 -6.95 -4.49
CA GLU A 19 -3.16 -7.47 -3.28
C GLU A 19 -1.63 -7.45 -3.35
N LEU A 20 -1.04 -7.50 -4.55
CA LEU A 20 0.41 -7.47 -4.73
C LEU A 20 1.08 -6.12 -4.42
N ASN A 21 0.45 -4.97 -4.68
CA ASN A 21 1.17 -3.69 -4.55
C ASN A 21 1.36 -3.24 -3.08
N GLN A 22 0.37 -3.48 -2.22
CA GLN A 22 0.51 -3.19 -0.79
C GLN A 22 1.37 -4.26 -0.09
N THR A 23 1.21 -5.53 -0.46
CA THR A 23 2.02 -6.63 0.09
C THR A 23 3.48 -6.54 -0.35
N TRP A 24 3.75 -6.17 -1.60
CA TRP A 24 5.11 -5.98 -2.11
C TRP A 24 5.75 -4.72 -1.56
N THR A 25 5.03 -3.59 -1.48
CA THR A 25 5.57 -2.37 -0.85
C THR A 25 5.89 -2.62 0.62
N LYS A 26 4.98 -3.28 1.35
CA LYS A 26 5.21 -3.68 2.75
C LYS A 26 6.39 -4.65 2.86
N TYR A 27 6.44 -5.68 2.02
CA TYR A 27 7.57 -6.62 1.95
C TYR A 27 8.89 -5.89 1.67
N ARG A 28 8.89 -4.94 0.74
CA ARG A 28 10.08 -4.15 0.41
C ARG A 28 10.52 -3.26 1.54
N ILE A 29 9.62 -2.62 2.28
CA ILE A 29 9.96 -1.82 3.46
C ILE A 29 10.51 -2.72 4.56
N THR A 30 9.93 -3.90 4.76
CA THR A 30 10.44 -4.89 5.72
C THR A 30 11.83 -5.40 5.32
N ALA A 31 12.02 -5.77 4.05
CA ALA A 31 13.31 -6.20 3.51
C ALA A 31 14.34 -5.08 3.62
N LEU A 32 13.97 -3.85 3.20
CA LEU A 32 14.79 -2.66 3.36
C LEU A 32 15.25 -2.49 4.80
N ARG A 33 14.34 -2.64 5.77
CA ARG A 33 14.68 -2.49 7.19
C ARG A 33 15.64 -3.58 7.69
N TYR A 34 15.50 -4.80 7.19
CA TYR A 34 16.35 -5.93 7.53
C TYR A 34 17.75 -5.80 6.91
N ASP A 35 17.81 -5.40 5.63
CA ASP A 35 19.04 -5.29 4.85
C ASP A 35 19.69 -3.90 4.97
N ILE A 36 19.11 -2.97 5.75
CA ILE A 36 19.53 -1.57 5.78
C ILE A 36 21.01 -1.41 6.15
N GLU A 37 21.54 -2.25 7.04
CA GLU A 37 22.94 -2.17 7.44
C GLU A 37 23.89 -2.59 6.29
N ASP A 38 23.43 -3.49 5.42
CA ASP A 38 24.17 -3.98 4.26
C ASP A 38 24.07 -3.02 3.07
N GLU A 39 22.86 -2.53 2.76
CA GLU A 39 22.59 -1.67 1.62
C GLU A 39 23.07 -0.22 1.83
N TYR A 40 23.02 0.28 3.07
CA TYR A 40 23.30 1.68 3.39
C TYR A 40 24.69 2.16 2.96
N ASN A 41 25.66 1.25 2.86
CA ASN A 41 26.99 1.56 2.35
C ASN A 41 26.94 2.18 0.95
N SER A 42 26.14 1.60 0.06
CA SER A 42 26.01 2.08 -1.32
C SER A 42 25.37 3.47 -1.38
N TRP A 43 24.30 3.69 -0.62
CA TRP A 43 23.63 4.99 -0.55
C TRP A 43 24.54 6.07 0.04
N TYR A 44 25.31 5.71 1.07
CA TYR A 44 26.24 6.65 1.71
C TYR A 44 27.37 7.07 0.76
N GLU A 45 27.89 6.14 -0.06
CA GLU A 45 28.87 6.45 -1.10
C GLU A 45 28.31 7.38 -2.18
N GLU A 46 27.07 7.16 -2.62
CA GLU A 46 26.38 8.05 -3.56
C GLU A 46 26.19 9.46 -2.99
N VAL A 47 25.81 9.56 -1.72
CA VAL A 47 25.64 10.85 -1.02
C VAL A 47 26.99 11.56 -0.87
N ILE A 48 28.08 10.86 -0.55
CA ILE A 48 29.44 11.43 -0.55
C ILE A 48 29.80 11.96 -1.94
N HIS A 49 29.58 11.17 -2.98
CA HIS A 49 29.87 11.56 -4.36
C HIS A 49 29.09 12.81 -4.75
N PHE A 50 27.79 12.87 -4.42
CA PHE A 50 26.97 14.05 -4.66
C PHE A 50 27.47 15.26 -3.87
N ALA A 51 27.74 15.11 -2.57
CA ALA A 51 28.23 16.20 -1.73
C ALA A 51 29.57 16.76 -2.24
N SER A 52 30.46 15.90 -2.72
CA SER A 52 31.74 16.30 -3.33
C SER A 52 31.56 17.19 -4.56
N LYS A 53 30.56 16.91 -5.40
CA LYS A 53 30.25 17.71 -6.60
C LYS A 53 29.74 19.11 -6.25
N VAL A 54 29.08 19.24 -5.09
CA VAL A 54 28.54 20.51 -4.61
C VAL A 54 29.50 21.21 -3.62
N GLY A 55 30.69 20.64 -3.39
CA GLY A 55 31.69 21.21 -2.48
C GLY A 55 31.31 21.14 -1.00
N VAL A 56 30.40 20.24 -0.63
CA VAL A 56 29.92 20.07 0.75
C VAL A 56 30.65 18.90 1.42
N ASN A 57 31.19 19.14 2.61
CA ASN A 57 31.74 18.08 3.45
C ASN A 57 30.66 17.51 4.36
N ILE A 58 30.45 16.20 4.30
CA ILE A 58 29.50 15.50 5.17
C ILE A 58 30.14 15.33 6.54
N THR A 59 29.68 16.12 7.50
CA THR A 59 30.03 15.97 8.91
C THR A 59 28.83 15.42 9.67
N SER A 60 29.08 14.65 10.72
CA SER A 60 28.03 14.42 11.71
C SER A 60 27.61 15.79 12.23
N PRO A 61 26.31 16.13 12.31
CA PRO A 61 25.83 17.39 12.86
C PRO A 61 26.43 17.67 14.25
N ARG A 62 26.85 16.60 14.94
CA ARG A 62 27.47 16.63 16.26
C ARG A 62 28.61 15.63 16.26
N GLY A 63 29.86 16.11 16.24
CA GLY A 63 31.04 15.26 16.41
C GLY A 63 31.05 14.55 17.78
N PRO A 64 31.98 13.61 18.00
CA PRO A 64 32.25 13.02 19.31
C PRO A 64 32.87 14.10 20.21
N GLY A 65 32.05 14.97 20.75
CA GLY A 65 32.47 16.09 21.58
C GLY A 65 31.41 16.37 22.65
N PRO A 66 31.76 17.12 23.69
CA PRO A 66 30.97 17.24 24.92
C PRO A 66 29.55 17.82 24.72
N ARG A 67 29.21 18.32 23.53
CA ARG A 67 27.87 18.82 23.19
C ARG A 67 26.88 17.74 22.76
N SER A 68 27.33 16.58 22.26
CA SER A 68 26.43 15.45 22.01
C SER A 68 25.96 14.80 23.32
N SER A 69 26.80 14.83 24.37
CA SER A 69 26.48 14.41 25.75
C SER A 69 25.58 15.39 26.52
N LEU A 70 25.32 16.60 26.03
CA LEU A 70 24.43 17.56 26.69
C LEU A 70 22.96 17.38 26.31
N GLN A 71 22.64 16.53 25.33
CA GLN A 71 21.26 16.28 24.94
C GLN A 71 20.67 15.10 25.72
N ILE A 72 20.21 15.40 26.93
CA ILE A 72 19.56 14.47 27.86
C ILE A 72 18.12 14.08 27.45
N TYR A 73 17.52 14.80 26.49
CA TYR A 73 16.08 14.67 26.14
C TYR A 73 15.79 14.01 24.79
N ARG A 74 16.78 13.42 24.09
CA ARG A 74 16.50 12.60 22.89
C ARG A 74 17.28 11.29 22.88
N ALA A 75 16.62 10.23 22.44
CA ALA A 75 17.17 8.89 22.29
C ALA A 75 18.01 8.76 21.01
N ASN A 76 19.15 9.46 20.93
CA ASN A 76 20.10 9.25 19.84
C ASN A 76 21.06 8.13 20.20
N ALA A 77 21.23 7.14 19.31
CA ALA A 77 22.23 6.09 19.50
C ALA A 77 23.65 6.65 19.28
N PRO A 78 24.63 6.24 20.11
CA PRO A 78 26.01 6.69 19.97
C PRO A 78 26.58 6.29 18.60
N SER A 79 27.49 7.10 18.06
CA SER A 79 28.12 6.89 16.75
C SER A 79 29.53 7.49 16.73
N THR A 80 30.47 6.82 16.06
CA THR A 80 31.89 7.21 15.97
C THR A 80 32.22 8.04 14.74
N CYS A 81 31.42 7.94 13.67
CA CYS A 81 31.63 8.66 12.43
C CYS A 81 30.30 9.14 11.80
N PRO A 82 30.33 10.09 10.84
CA PRO A 82 29.12 10.59 10.19
C PRO A 82 28.28 9.48 9.54
N LYS A 83 28.93 8.48 8.94
CA LYS A 83 28.27 7.32 8.34
C LYS A 83 27.38 6.58 9.35
N GLU A 84 27.97 6.21 10.48
CA GLU A 84 27.29 5.50 11.56
C GLU A 84 26.21 6.38 12.22
N TYR A 85 26.47 7.68 12.34
CA TYR A 85 25.48 8.63 12.87
C TYR A 85 24.20 8.62 12.03
N TYR A 86 24.32 8.82 10.72
CA TYR A 86 23.18 8.89 9.81
C TYR A 86 22.50 7.52 9.62
N LEU A 87 23.24 6.41 9.70
CA LEU A 87 22.63 5.07 9.73
C LEU A 87 21.72 4.91 10.96
N ARG A 88 22.28 5.15 12.16
CA ARG A 88 21.61 4.84 13.43
C ARG A 88 20.53 5.84 13.82
N ASN A 89 20.70 7.10 13.49
CA ASN A 89 19.83 8.18 13.97
C ASN A 89 18.88 8.72 12.89
N LEU A 90 19.02 8.27 11.64
CA LEU A 90 18.17 8.73 10.53
C LEU A 90 17.64 7.55 9.70
N ALA A 91 18.51 6.75 9.08
CA ALA A 91 18.08 5.71 8.15
C ALA A 91 17.25 4.60 8.84
N MET A 92 17.76 4.02 9.94
CA MET A 92 17.02 2.99 10.69
C MET A 92 15.72 3.52 11.30
N PRO A 93 15.71 4.64 12.05
CA PRO A 93 14.45 5.17 12.60
C PRO A 93 13.43 5.53 11.53
N PHE A 94 13.86 6.00 10.37
CA PHE A 94 12.97 6.30 9.25
C PHE A 94 12.34 5.04 8.68
N ALA A 95 13.12 3.97 8.46
CA ALA A 95 12.61 2.68 8.01
C ALA A 95 11.67 2.04 9.04
N ASP A 96 12.00 2.12 10.34
CA ASP A 96 11.14 1.68 11.45
C ASP A 96 9.81 2.45 11.47
N TYR A 97 9.86 3.78 11.33
CA TYR A 97 8.68 4.62 11.26
C TYR A 97 7.80 4.29 10.06
N LEU A 98 8.38 4.16 8.87
CA LEU A 98 7.63 3.75 7.67
C LEU A 98 6.95 2.40 7.88
N LEU A 99 7.66 1.42 8.43
CA LEU A 99 7.09 0.10 8.71
C LEU A 99 5.94 0.19 9.73
N ALA A 100 6.10 0.99 10.78
CA ALA A 100 5.06 1.21 11.79
C ALA A 100 3.81 1.88 11.20
N GLU A 101 3.98 2.96 10.42
CA GLU A 101 2.85 3.62 9.73
C GLU A 101 2.15 2.67 8.75
N PHE A 102 2.91 1.87 7.99
CA PHE A 102 2.31 0.89 7.09
C PHE A 102 1.54 -0.19 7.84
N ASN A 103 2.05 -0.67 8.96
CA ASN A 103 1.35 -1.63 9.81
C ASN A 103 0.11 -1.02 10.44
N SER A 104 0.16 0.24 10.87
CA SER A 104 -0.94 0.92 11.52
C SER A 104 -2.03 1.37 10.56
N ARG A 105 -1.71 1.80 9.33
CA ARG A 105 -2.70 2.33 8.37
C ARG A 105 -3.24 1.29 7.41
N PHE A 106 -2.51 0.20 7.20
CA PHE A 106 -2.93 -0.90 6.33
C PHE A 106 -3.07 -2.20 7.13
N ASN A 107 -3.48 -2.10 8.40
CA ASN A 107 -3.90 -3.28 9.15
C ASN A 107 -5.20 -3.84 8.53
N THR A 108 -5.45 -5.14 8.67
CA THR A 108 -6.68 -5.78 8.19
C THR A 108 -7.93 -5.16 8.83
N GLU A 109 -7.83 -4.67 10.06
CA GLU A 109 -8.93 -4.02 10.76
C GLU A 109 -9.27 -2.63 10.21
N ASP A 110 -8.27 -1.90 9.69
CA ASP A 110 -8.42 -0.55 9.11
C ASP A 110 -8.75 -0.59 7.61
N ARG A 111 -8.80 -1.78 7.01
CA ARG A 111 -9.11 -2.01 5.59
C ARG A 111 -10.57 -2.44 5.36
N LYS A 112 -11.42 -2.34 6.39
CA LYS A 112 -12.85 -2.58 6.26
C LYS A 112 -13.43 -1.68 5.17
N GLY A 113 -14.04 -2.28 4.16
CA GLY A 113 -14.61 -1.54 3.02
C GLY A 113 -13.71 -1.54 1.78
N ILE A 114 -12.48 -2.06 1.84
CA ILE A 114 -11.67 -2.24 0.62
C ILE A 114 -12.35 -3.18 -0.39
N GLU A 115 -13.19 -4.09 0.10
CA GLU A 115 -14.01 -4.99 -0.71
C GLU A 115 -15.11 -4.24 -1.49
N ILE A 116 -15.51 -3.04 -1.06
CA ILE A 116 -16.45 -2.19 -1.80
C ILE A 116 -15.83 -1.77 -3.14
N LEU A 117 -14.52 -1.50 -3.17
CA LEU A 117 -13.78 -1.22 -4.40
C LEU A 117 -13.77 -2.39 -5.40
N ALA A 118 -14.07 -3.60 -4.94
CA ALA A 118 -14.22 -4.76 -5.82
C ALA A 118 -15.54 -4.74 -6.62
N LEU A 119 -16.51 -3.90 -6.22
CA LEU A 119 -17.76 -3.68 -6.94
C LEU A 119 -17.59 -2.74 -8.14
N LEU A 120 -16.45 -2.05 -8.26
CA LEU A 120 -16.18 -1.19 -9.41
C LEU A 120 -16.16 -2.01 -10.71
N PRO A 121 -16.59 -1.43 -11.85
CA PRO A 121 -16.87 -2.20 -13.08
C PRO A 121 -15.67 -3.00 -13.56
N GLY A 122 -14.49 -2.38 -13.66
CA GLY A 122 -13.28 -3.08 -14.05
C GLY A 122 -12.84 -4.17 -13.05
N ALA A 123 -13.12 -4.01 -11.76
CA ALA A 123 -12.75 -5.02 -10.77
C ALA A 123 -13.68 -6.25 -10.84
N ILE A 124 -14.99 -6.02 -10.92
CA ILE A 124 -16.00 -7.09 -10.88
C ILE A 124 -16.11 -7.86 -12.21
N THR A 125 -15.80 -7.22 -13.34
CA THR A 125 -15.91 -7.84 -14.68
C THR A 125 -14.66 -8.57 -15.13
N LEU A 126 -13.47 -8.05 -14.81
CA LEU A 126 -12.20 -8.62 -15.29
C LEU A 126 -11.78 -9.88 -14.52
N GLY A 127 -12.61 -10.38 -13.60
CA GLY A 127 -12.32 -11.54 -12.77
C GLY A 127 -11.08 -11.35 -11.90
N VAL A 128 -10.74 -10.09 -11.58
CA VAL A 128 -9.53 -9.74 -10.81
C VAL A 128 -9.70 -10.04 -9.32
N VAL A 129 -10.91 -10.40 -8.91
CA VAL A 129 -11.26 -10.69 -7.53
C VAL A 129 -12.05 -11.99 -7.48
N ASP A 130 -11.81 -12.79 -6.43
CA ASP A 130 -12.69 -13.91 -6.10
C ASP A 130 -13.99 -13.37 -5.50
N LEU A 131 -15.11 -13.56 -6.19
CA LEU A 131 -16.41 -13.03 -5.78
C LEU A 131 -16.89 -13.58 -4.44
N GLU A 132 -16.53 -14.82 -4.11
CA GLU A 132 -16.93 -15.43 -2.84
C GLU A 132 -16.18 -14.79 -1.67
N SER A 133 -14.87 -14.59 -1.81
CA SER A 133 -14.07 -13.83 -0.85
C SER A 133 -14.59 -12.39 -0.68
N VAL A 134 -14.89 -11.69 -1.77
CA VAL A 134 -15.47 -10.34 -1.72
C VAL A 134 -16.81 -10.34 -0.99
N LEU A 135 -17.69 -11.29 -1.29
CA LEU A 135 -18.98 -11.42 -0.60
C LEU A 135 -18.78 -11.60 0.91
N ILE A 136 -17.86 -12.48 1.33
CA ILE A 136 -17.57 -12.71 2.76
C ILE A 136 -17.11 -11.42 3.43
N GLY A 137 -16.22 -10.65 2.79
CA GLY A 137 -15.78 -9.36 3.33
C GLY A 137 -16.89 -8.32 3.40
N LEU A 138 -17.74 -8.22 2.37
CA LEU A 138 -18.88 -7.29 2.36
C LEU A 138 -19.96 -7.65 3.40
N MET A 139 -20.07 -8.92 3.81
CA MET A 139 -20.99 -9.34 4.87
C MET A 139 -20.66 -8.72 6.23
N PHE A 140 -19.47 -8.15 6.42
CA PHE A 140 -19.18 -7.28 7.55
C PHE A 140 -20.22 -6.16 7.70
N TRP A 141 -20.68 -5.59 6.59
CA TRP A 141 -21.68 -4.51 6.56
C TRP A 141 -23.12 -5.01 6.62
N GLY A 142 -23.35 -6.33 6.74
CA GLY A 142 -24.68 -6.95 6.71
C GLY A 142 -25.75 -6.28 7.60
N PRO A 143 -25.43 -5.83 8.83
CA PRO A 143 -26.38 -5.11 9.69
C PRO A 143 -26.86 -3.76 9.12
N ASP A 144 -26.05 -3.13 8.28
CA ASP A 144 -26.33 -1.80 7.68
C ASP A 144 -26.97 -1.92 6.29
N LEU A 145 -27.08 -3.15 5.75
CA LEU A 145 -27.64 -3.38 4.42
C LEU A 145 -29.17 -3.50 4.46
N PRO A 146 -29.89 -2.93 3.48
CA PRO A 146 -31.35 -3.05 3.39
C PRO A 146 -31.83 -4.51 3.35
N PHE A 147 -31.15 -5.35 2.57
CA PHE A 147 -31.51 -6.75 2.34
C PHE A 147 -30.26 -7.65 2.24
N SER A 148 -29.49 -7.74 3.32
CA SER A 148 -28.20 -8.45 3.36
C SER A 148 -28.23 -9.89 2.79
N SER A 149 -29.33 -10.63 2.98
CA SER A 149 -29.50 -11.99 2.44
C SER A 149 -29.52 -12.06 0.90
N LEU A 150 -29.86 -10.94 0.23
CA LEU A 150 -29.92 -10.84 -1.22
C LEU A 150 -28.61 -10.37 -1.86
N LEU A 151 -27.63 -9.92 -1.05
CA LEU A 151 -26.38 -9.33 -1.56
C LEU A 151 -25.68 -10.23 -2.57
N ARG A 152 -25.62 -11.55 -2.32
CA ARG A 152 -25.00 -12.50 -3.25
C ARG A 152 -25.65 -12.50 -4.64
N SER A 153 -26.98 -12.50 -4.69
CA SER A 153 -27.73 -12.50 -5.94
C SER A 153 -27.57 -11.17 -6.66
N GLU A 154 -27.62 -10.08 -5.90
CA GLU A 154 -27.43 -8.72 -6.39
C GLU A 154 -26.03 -8.51 -6.97
N MET A 155 -24.97 -8.98 -6.30
CA MET A 155 -23.59 -8.95 -6.81
C MET A 155 -23.44 -9.70 -8.15
N LYS A 156 -24.11 -10.84 -8.30
CA LYS A 156 -24.10 -11.59 -9.57
C LYS A 156 -24.78 -10.80 -10.69
N GLU A 157 -25.89 -10.15 -10.38
CA GLU A 157 -26.61 -9.34 -11.34
C GLU A 157 -25.84 -8.06 -11.70
N TRP A 158 -25.17 -7.45 -10.73
CA TRP A 158 -24.26 -6.33 -10.94
C TRP A 158 -23.07 -6.70 -11.82
N GLN A 159 -22.48 -7.88 -11.58
CA GLN A 159 -21.42 -8.38 -12.45
C GLN A 159 -21.92 -8.54 -13.90
N ARG A 160 -23.11 -9.11 -14.10
CA ARG A 160 -23.72 -9.27 -15.43
C ARG A 160 -24.00 -7.93 -16.09
N TYR A 161 -24.54 -6.97 -15.33
CA TYR A 161 -24.81 -5.62 -15.78
C TYR A 161 -23.54 -4.99 -16.38
N TRP A 162 -22.42 -5.02 -15.66
CA TRP A 162 -21.17 -4.45 -16.15
C TRP A 162 -20.50 -5.30 -17.23
N SER A 163 -20.64 -6.62 -17.18
CA SER A 163 -20.11 -7.52 -18.23
C SER A 163 -20.81 -7.34 -19.57
N SER A 164 -22.03 -6.78 -19.57
CA SER A 164 -22.77 -6.45 -20.80
C SER A 164 -22.33 -5.14 -21.46
N LYS A 165 -21.49 -4.34 -20.79
CA LYS A 165 -21.00 -3.05 -21.30
C LYS A 165 -19.71 -3.22 -22.10
N GLU A 166 -19.48 -2.29 -23.03
CA GLU A 166 -18.25 -2.27 -23.81
C GLU A 166 -17.05 -1.89 -22.92
N PRO A 167 -15.82 -2.39 -23.20
CA PRO A 167 -14.65 -2.15 -22.34
C PRO A 167 -14.30 -0.66 -22.13
N ASN A 168 -14.60 0.19 -23.10
CA ASN A 168 -14.42 1.64 -23.02
C ASN A 168 -15.41 2.31 -22.05
N GLN A 169 -16.46 1.62 -21.61
CA GLN A 169 -17.43 2.07 -20.60
C GLN A 169 -17.10 1.56 -19.20
N LEU A 170 -16.02 0.79 -19.02
CA LEU A 170 -15.60 0.23 -17.73
C LEU A 170 -14.63 1.15 -16.96
N SER A 171 -14.19 2.27 -17.55
CA SER A 171 -13.33 3.27 -16.90
C SER A 171 -14.14 4.17 -15.96
N VAL A 172 -14.69 3.57 -14.91
CA VAL A 172 -15.69 4.21 -14.06
C VAL A 172 -15.08 4.49 -12.69
N ASN A 173 -15.04 5.76 -12.31
CA ASN A 173 -14.72 6.18 -10.95
C ASN A 173 -15.93 5.94 -10.03
N LEU A 174 -15.73 5.97 -8.70
CA LEU A 174 -16.77 5.60 -7.74
C LEU A 174 -18.07 6.42 -7.89
N SER A 175 -17.96 7.71 -8.23
CA SER A 175 -19.13 8.59 -8.42
C SER A 175 -19.99 8.17 -9.59
N GLU A 176 -19.38 7.79 -10.71
CA GLU A 176 -20.10 7.31 -11.88
C GLU A 176 -20.69 5.91 -11.59
N CYS A 177 -19.95 5.04 -10.90
CA CYS A 177 -20.44 3.73 -10.46
C CYS A 177 -21.70 3.85 -9.59
N LEU A 178 -21.73 4.84 -8.69
CA LEU A 178 -22.87 5.14 -7.84
C LEU A 178 -24.12 5.51 -8.65
N SER A 179 -23.96 6.23 -9.76
CA SER A 179 -25.09 6.65 -10.62
C SER A 179 -25.80 5.49 -11.33
N HIS A 180 -25.14 4.33 -11.43
CA HIS A 180 -25.69 3.12 -12.05
C HIS A 180 -26.35 2.16 -11.05
N ALA A 181 -26.10 2.33 -9.75
CA ALA A 181 -26.69 1.51 -8.71
C ALA A 181 -28.11 2.01 -8.39
N ASP A 182 -29.06 1.64 -9.26
CA ASP A 182 -30.48 1.93 -9.08
C ASP A 182 -30.98 1.39 -7.73
N GLU A 183 -31.75 2.19 -6.99
CA GLU A 183 -32.17 1.87 -5.62
C GLU A 183 -33.14 0.67 -5.55
N ASP A 184 -33.95 0.46 -6.59
CA ASP A 184 -34.91 -0.64 -6.62
C ASP A 184 -34.26 -1.95 -7.08
N ILE A 185 -33.23 -1.86 -7.94
CA ILE A 185 -32.56 -3.03 -8.52
C ILE A 185 -31.34 -3.46 -7.69
N PHE A 186 -30.58 -2.49 -7.18
CA PHE A 186 -29.31 -2.69 -6.49
C PHE A 186 -29.24 -1.99 -5.11
N PRO A 187 -30.21 -2.23 -4.20
CA PRO A 187 -30.29 -1.54 -2.92
C PRO A 187 -29.09 -1.78 -1.99
N ASN A 188 -28.53 -3.00 -1.94
CA ASN A 188 -27.37 -3.28 -1.09
C ASN A 188 -26.09 -2.70 -1.68
N ILE A 189 -25.88 -2.84 -2.99
CA ILE A 189 -24.71 -2.30 -3.69
C ILE A 189 -24.73 -0.77 -3.64
N LEU A 190 -25.87 -0.13 -3.82
CA LEU A 190 -26.01 1.32 -3.65
C LEU A 190 -25.60 1.74 -2.24
N THR A 191 -26.07 1.02 -1.21
CA THR A 191 -25.71 1.29 0.19
C THR A 191 -24.21 1.15 0.41
N LEU A 192 -23.60 0.06 -0.07
CA LEU A 192 -22.16 -0.18 0.03
C LEU A 192 -21.34 0.90 -0.68
N LEU A 193 -21.71 1.26 -1.91
CA LEU A 193 -21.01 2.31 -2.68
C LEU A 193 -21.09 3.69 -2.00
N LYS A 194 -22.18 3.99 -1.28
CA LYS A 194 -22.31 5.23 -0.49
C LYS A 194 -21.37 5.27 0.73
N LEU A 195 -20.98 4.12 1.29
CA LEU A 195 -20.08 4.07 2.44
C LEU A 195 -18.64 4.47 2.10
N ASP A 196 -18.20 4.21 0.87
CA ASP A 196 -16.84 4.49 0.39
C ASP A 196 -16.77 5.76 -0.50
N ALA A 197 -17.91 6.39 -0.79
CA ALA A 197 -17.97 7.60 -1.59
C ALA A 197 -17.44 8.81 -0.79
N PRO A 198 -16.44 9.56 -1.29
CA PRO A 198 -16.06 10.82 -0.65
C PRO A 198 -17.25 11.79 -0.75
N PHE A 199 -17.69 12.29 0.40
CA PHE A 199 -18.72 13.33 0.51
C PHE A 199 -18.36 14.60 -0.27
#